data_AF-A0A6N1VF43-F1
#
_entry.id   AF-A0A6N1VF43-F1
#
_cell.length_a   1.000
_cell.length_b   1.000
_cell.length_c   1.000
_cell.angle_alpha   90.00
_cell.angle_beta   90.00
_cell.angle_gamma   90.00
#
_symmetry.space_group_name_H-M   'P 1'
#
loop_
_entity.id
_entity.type
_entity.pdbx_description
1 polymer ?
#
loop_
_entity_poly.entity_id
_entity_poly.type
_entity_poly.pdbx_seq_one_letter_code
_entity_poly.pdbx_strand_id
1 'polypeptide(L)'
;MTTPFAQMLSICGLSQSEAADFLNVPLNTIKKWGQGRNDPPLGVIKELADLYDLMDEAAEAALDLIRKHAADEIEMAYSGEHGRWPSVRCAMTVEAMIRLRLAIDQTDQ
;
A
#
# COMPACT_ATOMS: atom_id res chain seq x y z
N MET A 1 14.27 16.95 0.60
CA MET A 1 12.96 17.15 -0.05
C MET A 1 12.51 15.79 -0.54
N THR A 2 11.33 15.31 -0.13
CA THR A 2 10.81 14.01 -0.57
C THR A 2 10.19 14.18 -1.97
N THR A 3 10.53 13.30 -2.90
CA THR A 3 9.96 13.33 -4.26
C THR A 3 8.56 12.72 -4.28
N PRO A 4 7.71 13.07 -5.27
CA PRO A 4 6.41 12.41 -5.44
C PRO A 4 6.52 10.88 -5.52
N PHE A 5 7.51 10.38 -6.27
CA PHE A 5 7.79 8.94 -6.35
C PHE A 5 8.09 8.31 -4.98
N ALA A 6 8.94 8.96 -4.17
CA ALA A 6 9.24 8.46 -2.82
C ALA A 6 8.00 8.48 -1.90
N GLN A 7 7.09 9.45 -2.07
CA GLN A 7 5.82 9.46 -1.34
C GLN A 7 4.91 8.31 -1.77
N MET A 8 4.80 8.03 -3.07
CA MET A 8 4.00 6.91 -3.60
C MET A 8 4.47 5.57 -3.03
N LEU A 9 5.79 5.32 -2.99
CA LEU A 9 6.33 4.11 -2.35
C LEU A 9 5.93 4.02 -0.89
N SER A 10 6.04 5.12 -0.14
CA SER A 10 5.65 5.16 1.27
C SER A 10 4.16 4.90 1.48
N ILE A 11 3.29 5.42 0.61
CA ILE A 11 1.84 5.17 0.65
C ILE A 11 1.54 3.70 0.37
N CYS A 12 2.25 3.08 -0.56
CA CYS A 12 2.08 1.65 -0.87
C CYS A 12 2.76 0.72 0.15
N GLY A 13 3.39 1.26 1.20
CA GLY A 13 4.13 0.49 2.19
C GLY A 13 5.45 -0.11 1.68
N LEU A 14 5.96 0.32 0.52
CA LEU A 14 7.14 -0.26 -0.11
C LEU A 14 8.45 0.40 0.36
N SER A 15 9.45 -0.44 0.62
CA SER A 15 10.84 0.00 0.77
C SER A 15 11.46 0.15 -0.62
N GLN A 16 12.64 0.77 -0.72
CA GLN A 16 13.31 0.87 -2.03
C GLN A 16 13.68 -0.50 -2.60
N SER A 17 14.01 -1.48 -1.76
CA SER A 17 14.29 -2.85 -2.20
C SER A 17 13.02 -3.57 -2.63
N GLU A 18 11.96 -3.51 -1.83
CA GLU A 18 10.67 -4.13 -2.21
C GLU A 18 10.08 -3.48 -3.46
N ALA A 19 10.26 -2.17 -3.65
CA ALA A 19 9.85 -1.47 -4.87
C ALA A 19 10.68 -1.90 -6.09
N ALA A 20 11.96 -2.20 -5.91
CA ALA A 20 12.81 -2.72 -6.97
C ALA A 20 12.32 -4.10 -7.43
N ASP A 21 11.97 -4.96 -6.46
CA ASP A 21 11.46 -6.30 -6.71
C ASP A 21 10.06 -6.24 -7.35
N PHE A 22 9.16 -5.43 -6.80
CA PHE A 22 7.78 -5.25 -7.28
C PHE A 22 7.73 -4.68 -8.72
N LEU A 23 8.46 -3.60 -8.98
CA LEU A 23 8.49 -2.94 -10.30
C LEU A 23 9.43 -3.64 -11.29
N ASN A 24 10.15 -4.68 -10.85
CA ASN A 24 11.19 -5.36 -11.63
C ASN A 24 12.22 -4.38 -12.25
N VAL A 25 12.70 -3.45 -11.42
CA VAL A 25 13.63 -2.38 -11.83
C VAL A 25 14.84 -2.40 -10.89
N PRO A 26 16.07 -2.17 -11.40
CA PRO A 26 17.26 -2.15 -10.54
C PRO A 26 17.13 -1.14 -9.38
N LEU A 27 17.54 -1.55 -8.16
CA LEU A 27 17.51 -0.69 -6.96
C LEU A 27 18.20 0.67 -7.16
N ASN A 28 19.26 0.73 -7.97
CA ASN A 28 19.93 1.99 -8.28
C ASN A 28 19.03 2.98 -9.07
N THR A 29 18.16 2.45 -9.92
CA THR A 29 17.17 3.25 -10.66
C THR A 29 16.09 3.78 -9.72
N ILE A 30 15.56 2.93 -8.83
CA ILE A 30 14.63 3.34 -7.76
C ILE A 30 15.23 4.48 -6.92
N LYS A 31 16.50 4.38 -6.53
CA LYS A 31 17.22 5.42 -5.78
C LYS A 31 17.31 6.74 -6.55
N LYS A 32 17.60 6.69 -7.84
CA LYS A 32 17.68 7.90 -8.69
C LYS A 32 16.34 8.62 -8.79
N TRP A 33 15.24 7.88 -8.95
CA TRP A 33 13.88 8.43 -8.96
C TRP A 33 13.52 9.02 -7.59
N GLY A 34 13.81 8.30 -6.51
CA GLY A 34 13.56 8.79 -5.14
C GLY A 34 14.31 10.07 -4.79
N GLN A 35 15.47 10.31 -5.40
CA GLN A 35 16.28 11.52 -5.25
C GLN A 35 15.92 12.66 -6.22
N GLY A 36 15.01 12.43 -7.17
CA GLY A 36 14.59 13.41 -8.16
C GLY A 36 15.67 13.70 -9.21
N ARG A 37 16.60 12.76 -9.42
CA ARG A 37 17.65 12.90 -10.44
C ARG A 37 17.07 12.75 -11.86
N ASN A 38 16.11 11.83 -12.00
CA ASN A 38 15.28 11.59 -13.19
C ASN A 38 13.87 11.25 -12.73
N ASP A 39 12.88 11.43 -13.59
CA ASP A 39 11.50 11.00 -13.32
C ASP A 39 11.30 9.52 -13.70
N PRO A 40 10.46 8.79 -12.95
CA PRO A 40 10.02 7.45 -13.35
C PRO A 40 9.12 7.52 -14.60
N PRO A 41 9.17 6.51 -15.49
CA PRO A 41 8.23 6.40 -16.60
C PRO A 41 6.77 6.35 -16.11
N LEU A 42 5.83 6.81 -16.95
CA LEU A 42 4.40 6.76 -16.64
C LEU A 42 3.90 5.35 -16.32
N GLY A 43 4.47 4.31 -16.95
CA GLY A 43 4.13 2.91 -16.65
C GLY A 43 4.42 2.53 -15.20
N VAL A 44 5.54 3.00 -14.64
CA VAL A 44 5.90 2.76 -13.23
C VAL A 44 4.94 3.48 -12.29
N ILE A 45 4.55 4.70 -12.62
CA ILE A 45 3.55 5.44 -11.84
C ILE A 45 2.21 4.70 -11.88
N LYS A 46 1.83 4.17 -13.05
CA LYS A 46 0.61 3.39 -13.21
C LYS A 46 0.64 2.11 -12.36
N GLU A 47 1.75 1.38 -12.32
CA GLU A 47 1.86 0.17 -11.49
C GLU A 47 1.70 0.47 -9.99
N LEU A 48 2.23 1.59 -9.51
CA LEU A 48 2.01 2.03 -8.12
C LEU A 48 0.57 2.47 -7.86
N ALA A 49 -0.08 3.11 -8.83
CA ALA A 49 -1.49 3.47 -8.73
C ALA A 49 -2.38 2.22 -8.70
N ASP A 50 -2.13 1.26 -9.59
CA ASP A 50 -2.87 -0.01 -9.66
C ASP A 50 -2.70 -0.82 -8.34
N LEU A 51 -1.51 -0.76 -7.72
CA LEU A 51 -1.30 -1.34 -6.38
C LEU A 51 -2.10 -0.62 -5.30
N TYR A 52 -2.15 0.71 -5.32
CA TYR A 52 -2.94 1.49 -4.38
C TYR A 52 -4.44 1.18 -4.52
N ASP A 53 -4.96 1.10 -5.74
CA ASP A 53 -6.37 0.76 -5.99
C ASP A 53 -6.68 -0.64 -5.44
N LEU A 54 -5.78 -1.60 -5.63
CA LEU A 54 -5.91 -2.94 -5.04
C LEU A 54 -5.97 -2.92 -3.51
N MET A 55 -5.14 -2.08 -2.88
CA MET A 55 -5.12 -1.87 -1.42
C MET A 55 -6.43 -1.25 -0.93
N ASP A 56 -6.93 -0.25 -1.66
CA ASP A 56 -8.18 0.45 -1.36
C ASP A 56 -9.39 -0.48 -1.45
N GLU A 57 -9.50 -1.24 -2.54
CA GLU A 57 -10.55 -2.25 -2.74
C GLU A 57 -10.53 -3.32 -1.63
N ALA A 58 -9.34 -3.77 -1.22
CA ALA A 58 -9.21 -4.75 -0.15
C ALA A 58 -9.65 -4.18 1.21
N ALA A 59 -9.31 -2.92 1.49
CA ALA A 59 -9.74 -2.25 2.70
C ALA A 59 -11.27 -2.10 2.73
N GLU A 60 -11.89 -1.71 1.61
CA GLU A 60 -13.34 -1.55 1.54
C GLU A 60 -14.08 -2.88 1.68
N ALA A 61 -13.62 -3.93 0.99
CA ALA A 61 -14.19 -5.26 1.11
C ALA A 61 -14.11 -5.79 2.56
N ALA A 62 -13.01 -5.50 3.27
CA ALA A 62 -12.87 -5.85 4.67
C ALA A 62 -13.85 -5.08 5.57
N LEU A 63 -14.01 -3.77 5.35
CA LEU A 63 -14.98 -2.94 6.08
C LEU A 63 -16.40 -3.44 5.91
N ASP A 64 -16.80 -3.81 4.69
CA ASP A 64 -18.13 -4.37 4.42
C ASP A 64 -18.39 -5.65 5.22
N LEU A 65 -17.38 -6.53 5.31
CA LEU A 65 -17.47 -7.75 6.12
C LEU A 65 -17.57 -7.43 7.61
N ILE A 66 -16.77 -6.50 8.11
CA ILE A 66 -16.79 -6.08 9.52
C ILE A 66 -18.16 -5.51 9.89
N ARG A 67 -18.68 -4.59 9.07
CA ARG A 67 -20.00 -3.97 9.24
C ARG A 67 -21.10 -5.03 9.20
N LYS A 68 -21.05 -5.96 8.24
CA LYS A 68 -22.04 -7.02 8.07
C LYS A 68 -22.09 -7.99 9.25
N HIS A 69 -20.95 -8.29 9.86
CA HIS A 69 -20.83 -9.29 10.91
C HIS A 69 -20.71 -8.72 12.32
N ALA A 70 -20.70 -7.39 12.48
CA ALA A 70 -20.38 -6.71 13.74
C ALA A 70 -19.10 -7.31 14.38
N ALA A 71 -18.07 -7.52 13.54
CA ALA A 71 -16.85 -8.17 13.99
C ALA A 71 -16.04 -7.19 14.87
N ASP A 72 -15.79 -7.58 16.12
CA ASP A 72 -14.99 -6.79 17.07
C ASP A 72 -13.47 -7.00 16.88
N GLU A 73 -13.08 -8.01 16.10
CA GLU A 73 -11.68 -8.37 15.87
C GLU A 73 -11.40 -8.59 14.39
N ILE A 74 -10.31 -7.99 13.90
CA ILE A 74 -9.85 -8.08 12.51
C ILE A 74 -8.50 -8.77 12.52
N GLU A 75 -8.48 -10.04 12.16
CA GLU A 75 -7.24 -10.77 11.93
C GLU A 75 -6.96 -10.80 10.43
N MET A 76 -5.95 -10.02 10.01
CA MET A 76 -5.50 -10.06 8.62
C MET A 76 -4.51 -11.21 8.47
N ALA A 77 -4.90 -12.25 7.73
CA ALA A 77 -4.02 -13.39 7.49
C ALA A 77 -2.82 -12.97 6.63
N TYR A 78 -1.66 -12.82 7.27
CA TYR A 78 -0.37 -12.66 6.62
C TYR A 78 0.09 -14.02 6.09
N SER A 79 -0.50 -14.51 5.00
CA SER A 79 0.01 -15.75 4.37
C SER A 79 1.45 -15.52 3.91
N GLY A 80 2.36 -16.37 4.41
CA GLY A 80 3.81 -16.22 4.30
C GLY A 80 4.36 -16.45 2.89
N GLU A 81 5.52 -15.84 2.66
CA GLU A 81 6.35 -15.79 1.43
C GLU A 81 5.92 -14.83 0.29
N HIS A 82 5.16 -13.79 0.64
CA HIS A 82 4.43 -12.84 -0.21
C HIS A 82 3.08 -13.43 -0.58
N GLY A 83 2.12 -13.33 0.35
CA GLY A 83 0.70 -13.40 0.00
C GLY A 83 0.36 -12.40 -1.10
N ARG A 84 -0.93 -12.11 -1.31
CA ARG A 84 -1.42 -11.16 -2.35
C ARG A 84 -0.65 -9.82 -2.42
N TRP A 85 0.09 -9.43 -1.36
CA TRP A 85 0.79 -8.16 -1.23
C TRP A 85 2.30 -8.24 -1.48
N PRO A 86 2.90 -7.22 -2.12
CA PRO A 86 4.33 -7.16 -2.42
C PRO A 86 5.22 -6.93 -1.18
N SER A 87 4.66 -6.57 -0.02
CA SER A 87 5.40 -6.51 1.24
C SER A 87 4.49 -6.65 2.46
N VAL A 88 5.08 -7.02 3.61
CA VAL A 88 4.37 -7.01 4.90
C VAL A 88 3.84 -5.61 5.23
N ARG A 89 4.63 -4.57 4.94
CA ARG A 89 4.20 -3.19 5.21
C ARG A 89 3.05 -2.75 4.31
N CYS A 90 2.95 -3.25 3.07
CA CYS A 90 1.79 -3.03 2.22
C CYS A 90 0.51 -3.58 2.89
N ALA A 91 0.54 -4.81 3.41
CA ALA A 91 -0.58 -5.39 4.17
C ALA A 91 -0.92 -4.59 5.44
N MET A 92 0.10 -4.18 6.20
CA MET A 92 -0.11 -3.31 7.37
C MET A 92 -0.74 -1.97 7.00
N THR A 93 -0.41 -1.41 5.84
CA THR A 93 -1.04 -0.17 5.37
C THR A 93 -2.52 -0.38 5.07
N VAL A 94 -2.91 -1.51 4.48
CA VAL A 94 -4.34 -1.87 4.31
C VAL A 94 -5.03 -1.97 5.68
N GLU A 95 -4.40 -2.62 6.65
CA GLU A 95 -4.92 -2.69 8.02
C GLU A 95 -5.12 -1.30 8.64
N ALA A 96 -4.13 -0.41 8.47
CA ALA A 96 -4.20 0.97 8.95
C ALA A 96 -5.33 1.76 8.26
N MET A 97 -5.55 1.57 6.95
CA MET A 97 -6.67 2.17 6.23
C MET A 97 -8.02 1.77 6.84
N ILE A 98 -8.20 0.47 7.11
CA ILE A 98 -9.43 -0.06 7.72
C ILE A 98 -9.65 0.57 9.10
N ARG A 99 -8.62 0.56 9.96
CA ARG A 99 -8.70 1.12 11.32
C ARG A 99 -9.01 2.62 11.32
N LEU A 100 -8.38 3.39 10.42
CA LEU A 100 -8.65 4.82 10.29
C LEU A 100 -10.09 5.10 9.84
N ARG A 101 -10.59 4.36 8.85
CA ARG A 101 -11.98 4.50 8.38
C ARG A 101 -13.00 4.16 9.46
N LEU A 102 -12.78 3.08 10.21
CA LEU A 102 -13.62 2.74 11.37
C LEU A 102 -13.62 3.84 12.45
N ALA A 103 -12.46 4.43 12.73
CA ALA A 103 -12.35 5.51 13.71
C ALA A 103 -13.07 6.80 13.27
N ILE A 104 -13.04 7.11 11.97
CA ILE A 104 -13.78 8.25 11.40
C ILE A 104 -15.28 8.01 11.53
N ASP A 105 -15.78 6.82 11.15
CA ASP A 105 -17.20 6.45 11.26
C ASP A 105 -17.74 6.57 12.70
N GLN A 106 -16.90 6.28 13.70
CA GLN A 106 -17.27 6.41 15.13
C GLN A 106 -17.29 7.86 15.64
N THR A 107 -16.57 8.78 14.97
CA THR A 107 -16.50 10.19 15.38
C THR A 107 -17.71 10.99 14.88
N ASP A 108 -18.37 10.50 13.84
CA ASP A 108 -19.56 11.12 13.24
C ASP A 108 -20.91 10.65 13.87
N GLN A 109 -20.87 9.77 14.89
CA GLN A 109 -22.02 9.32 15.69
C GLN A 109 -22.13 10.05 17.03
#